data_AF-A0A2M7DDR9-F1
#
_entry.id   AF-A0A2M7DDR9-F1
#
_cell.length_a   1.000
_cell.length_b   1.000
_cell.length_c   1.000
_cell.angle_alpha   90.00
_cell.angle_beta   90.00
_cell.angle_gamma   90.00
#
_symmetry.space_group_name_H-M   'P 1'
#
loop_
_entity.id
_entity.type
_entity.pdbx_description
1 polymer ?
#
loop_
_entity_poly.entity_id
_entity_poly.type
_entity_poly.pdbx_seq_one_letter_code
_entity_poly.pdbx_strand_id
1 'polypeptide(L)'
;MSNLKVASFFEKLDNNYVRCNLCPNRCLLVPGQIGLCKARQNIKGILYSLVYGKVAAVHNDPIEKKPLYHFLPGSKAYSIATTGCNMSCKFCQNWDISQKFVDEVTAREMTPEQVVDEALKQGAKSIAYTYSEPVIFFEFMLDTAKLARAKGLKNVMHSNGYIMPEPLAELMPYLDAANIDLKGMTDQYYTFYTANGRVEPVLDTLKTLKQHGIWLEVTNLLVPGGNDSPEDVGKLVSWVKENLGADTPLHFSRFFPLYKLENLAPTPYDTLNQAAAIAQKNGLKYVYVGNIETDKWNNTYCSGGQLAIKRVGYFVMENNLTQGKCASGEAVAGVWQ
;
A
#
# COMPACT_ATOMS: atom_id res chain seq x y z
N MET A 1 -30.60 2.05 12.57
CA MET A 1 -29.23 2.49 12.22
C MET A 1 -28.31 1.84 13.22
N SER A 2 -27.60 0.79 12.79
CA SER A 2 -26.55 0.14 13.59
C SER A 2 -25.55 1.18 14.10
N ASN A 3 -24.88 0.92 15.23
CA ASN A 3 -23.92 1.83 15.86
C ASN A 3 -22.77 2.18 14.88
N LEU A 4 -22.95 3.26 14.11
CA LEU A 4 -21.91 3.78 13.22
C LEU A 4 -20.73 4.28 14.07
N LYS A 5 -19.51 3.98 13.62
CA LYS A 5 -18.29 4.45 14.29
C LYS A 5 -18.09 5.93 13.98
N VAL A 6 -17.98 6.77 15.02
CA VAL A 6 -17.54 8.16 14.86
C VAL A 6 -16.14 8.16 14.25
N ALA A 7 -15.95 8.91 13.16
CA ALA A 7 -14.66 9.00 12.49
C ALA A 7 -13.67 9.83 13.33
N SER A 8 -12.40 9.45 13.30
CA SER A 8 -11.31 10.26 13.81
C SER A 8 -10.91 11.34 12.80
N PHE A 9 -10.28 12.41 13.31
CA PHE A 9 -9.73 13.53 12.54
C PHE A 9 -10.75 14.28 11.69
N PHE A 10 -11.63 15.02 12.36
CA PHE A 10 -12.48 16.00 11.71
C PHE A 10 -12.70 17.23 12.59
N GLU A 11 -12.90 18.37 11.95
CA GLU A 11 -13.33 19.61 12.59
C GLU A 11 -14.85 19.74 12.45
N LYS A 12 -15.52 20.11 13.54
CA LYS A 12 -16.91 20.59 13.47
C LYS A 12 -16.89 22.06 13.09
N LEU A 13 -17.75 22.43 12.15
CA LEU A 13 -17.88 23.80 11.65
C LEU A 13 -19.33 24.27 11.82
N ASP A 14 -19.56 25.56 11.56
CA ASP A 14 -20.91 26.15 11.60
C ASP A 14 -21.88 25.41 10.65
N ASN A 15 -23.18 25.57 10.90
CA ASN A 15 -24.26 24.96 10.12
C ASN A 15 -24.19 23.42 10.04
N ASN A 16 -23.62 22.77 11.07
CA ASN A 16 -23.39 21.32 11.12
C ASN A 16 -22.47 20.82 9.99
N TYR A 17 -21.59 21.67 9.46
CA TYR A 17 -20.61 21.24 8.47
C TYR A 17 -19.46 20.51 9.17
N VAL A 18 -18.76 19.66 8.44
CA VAL A 18 -17.54 19.01 8.94
C VAL A 18 -16.43 19.11 7.92
N ARG A 19 -15.20 19.31 8.39
CA ARG A 19 -14.00 19.17 7.56
C ARG A 19 -13.27 17.90 7.98
N CYS A 20 -13.22 16.92 7.09
CA CYS A 20 -12.44 15.71 7.30
C CYS A 20 -10.95 16.03 7.17
N ASN A 21 -10.12 15.62 8.12
CA ASN A 21 -8.67 15.82 8.12
C ASN A 21 -7.90 14.48 8.03
N LEU A 22 -8.55 13.40 7.57
CA LEU A 22 -7.91 12.10 7.44
C LEU A 22 -6.88 12.05 6.29
N CYS A 23 -7.23 12.61 5.15
CA CYS A 23 -6.39 12.59 3.95
C CYS A 23 -6.29 13.99 3.33
N PRO A 24 -5.30 14.23 2.45
CA PRO A 24 -5.04 15.55 1.89
C PRO A 24 -6.17 16.15 1.03
N ASN A 25 -7.22 15.39 0.71
CA ASN A 25 -8.43 15.93 0.06
C ASN A 25 -9.24 16.87 0.97
N ARG A 26 -9.06 16.77 2.29
CA ARG A 26 -9.69 17.62 3.32
C ARG A 26 -11.17 17.97 3.06
N CYS A 27 -11.98 16.96 2.72
CA CYS A 27 -13.35 17.19 2.25
C CYS A 27 -14.16 18.04 3.25
N LEU A 28 -14.76 19.13 2.75
CA LEU A 28 -15.78 19.89 3.45
C LEU A 28 -17.15 19.30 3.13
N LEU A 29 -17.83 18.76 4.15
CA LEU A 29 -19.07 18.00 3.97
C LEU A 29 -20.23 18.70 4.69
N VAL A 30 -21.30 18.97 3.94
CA VAL A 30 -22.58 19.44 4.50
C VAL A 30 -23.34 18.27 5.15
N PRO A 31 -24.33 18.52 6.04
CA PRO A 31 -25.12 17.45 6.65
C PRO A 31 -25.72 16.51 5.61
N GLY A 32 -25.56 15.19 5.81
CA GLY A 32 -26.01 14.14 4.90
C GLY A 32 -25.02 13.78 3.79
N GLN A 33 -24.01 14.62 3.53
CA GLN A 33 -23.06 14.37 2.44
C GLN A 33 -22.06 13.26 2.78
N ILE A 34 -21.84 12.37 1.80
CA ILE A 34 -20.77 11.37 1.81
C ILE A 34 -19.53 11.95 1.12
N GLY A 35 -18.35 11.74 1.71
CA GLY A 35 -17.09 12.21 1.15
C GLY A 35 -16.69 11.48 -0.13
N LEU A 36 -15.67 12.03 -0.82
CA LEU A 36 -15.13 11.49 -2.07
C LEU A 36 -14.73 10.01 -1.97
N CYS A 37 -14.35 9.55 -0.77
CA CYS A 37 -14.00 8.17 -0.50
C CYS A 37 -15.16 7.18 -0.48
N LYS A 38 -16.42 7.65 -0.56
CA LYS A 38 -17.65 6.84 -0.51
C LYS A 38 -17.89 6.09 0.81
N ALA A 39 -17.08 6.38 1.83
CA ALA A 39 -17.04 5.59 3.08
C ALA A 39 -17.22 6.43 4.35
N ARG A 40 -17.28 7.77 4.25
CA ARG A 40 -17.43 8.66 5.41
C ARG A 40 -18.54 9.67 5.18
N GLN A 41 -19.45 9.81 6.14
CA GLN A 41 -20.64 10.66 6.00
C GLN A 41 -20.77 11.64 7.17
N ASN A 42 -21.12 12.89 6.86
CA ASN A 42 -21.54 13.85 7.87
C ASN A 42 -22.99 13.56 8.28
N ILE A 43 -23.23 13.20 9.54
CA ILE A 43 -24.56 13.04 10.11
C ILE A 43 -24.71 14.10 11.21
N LYS A 44 -25.45 15.17 10.90
CA LYS A 44 -25.80 16.26 11.81
C LYS A 44 -24.57 16.87 12.53
N GLY A 45 -23.50 17.15 11.80
CA GLY A 45 -22.29 17.82 12.31
C GLY A 45 -21.26 16.88 12.93
N ILE A 46 -21.46 15.56 12.80
CA ILE A 46 -20.53 14.52 13.24
C ILE A 46 -20.15 13.67 12.03
N LEU A 47 -18.85 13.47 11.81
CA LEU A 47 -18.38 12.58 10.75
C LEU A 47 -18.39 11.12 11.25
N TYR A 48 -18.95 10.21 10.46
CA TYR A 48 -18.99 8.78 10.75
C TYR A 48 -18.27 7.98 9.66
N SER A 49 -17.59 6.91 10.08
CA SER A 49 -17.11 5.86 9.19
C SER A 49 -18.26 4.89 8.90
N LEU A 50 -18.61 4.74 7.63
CA LEU A 50 -19.67 3.84 7.18
C LEU A 50 -19.19 2.39 7.03
N VAL A 51 -17.88 2.18 7.05
CA VAL A 51 -17.20 0.92 6.70
C VAL A 51 -16.49 0.24 7.88
N TYR A 52 -16.58 0.80 9.08
CA TYR A 52 -16.00 0.18 10.28
C TYR A 52 -16.56 -1.23 10.49
N GLY A 53 -15.68 -2.24 10.52
CA GLY A 53 -16.05 -3.64 10.67
C GLY A 53 -16.73 -4.26 9.45
N LYS A 54 -16.84 -3.56 8.31
CA LYS A 54 -17.45 -4.08 7.08
C LYS A 54 -16.36 -4.50 6.10
N VAL A 55 -15.89 -5.73 6.25
CA VAL A 55 -14.76 -6.27 5.50
C VAL A 55 -15.25 -6.85 4.17
N ALA A 56 -14.90 -6.19 3.07
CA ALA A 56 -15.30 -6.54 1.70
C ALA A 56 -14.43 -7.65 1.10
N ALA A 57 -13.17 -7.78 1.56
CA ALA A 57 -12.27 -8.82 1.08
C ALA A 57 -11.38 -9.34 2.21
N VAL A 58 -11.17 -10.66 2.24
CA VAL A 58 -10.29 -11.36 3.17
C VAL A 58 -9.50 -12.42 2.42
N HIS A 59 -8.17 -12.39 2.53
CA HIS A 59 -7.31 -13.43 1.97
C HIS A 59 -6.09 -13.69 2.86
N ASN A 60 -5.64 -14.93 2.97
CA ASN A 60 -4.40 -15.27 3.64
C ASN A 60 -3.31 -15.56 2.58
N ASP A 61 -2.78 -14.47 2.02
CA ASP A 61 -1.86 -14.48 0.88
C ASP A 61 -0.39 -14.52 1.35
N PRO A 62 0.58 -14.96 0.50
CA PRO A 62 1.99 -14.72 0.74
C PRO A 62 2.31 -13.22 0.88
N ILE A 63 3.26 -12.87 1.75
CA ILE A 63 3.67 -11.47 1.98
C ILE A 63 4.22 -10.82 0.71
N GLU A 64 4.79 -11.61 -0.20
CA GLU A 64 5.27 -11.21 -1.52
C GLU A 64 4.15 -10.57 -2.37
N LYS A 65 2.88 -10.94 -2.17
CA LYS A 65 1.75 -10.35 -2.88
C LYS A 65 1.44 -8.92 -2.41
N LYS A 66 2.01 -8.45 -1.28
CA LYS A 66 1.92 -7.06 -0.77
C LYS A 66 3.16 -6.23 -1.12
N PRO A 67 3.76 -6.54 -2.29
CA PRO A 67 5.18 -6.34 -2.63
C PRO A 67 6.10 -6.00 -1.45
N LEU A 68 6.13 -6.89 -0.45
CA LEU A 68 6.99 -6.77 0.73
C LEU A 68 8.02 -7.90 0.70
N TYR A 69 8.96 -7.83 -0.24
CA TYR A 69 9.91 -8.92 -0.52
C TYR A 69 10.99 -9.03 0.55
N HIS A 70 11.21 -7.97 1.33
CA HIS A 70 12.23 -7.88 2.36
C HIS A 70 11.60 -7.78 3.76
N PHE A 71 10.34 -8.21 3.91
CA PHE A 71 9.66 -8.27 5.20
C PHE A 71 9.06 -9.65 5.41
N LEU A 72 9.67 -10.43 6.30
CA LEU A 72 9.29 -11.81 6.62
C LEU A 72 9.03 -12.69 5.37
N PRO A 73 9.98 -12.80 4.42
CA PRO A 73 9.76 -13.49 3.15
C PRO A 73 9.26 -14.93 3.34
N GLY A 74 8.34 -15.36 2.50
CA GLY A 74 7.70 -16.69 2.54
C GLY A 74 6.64 -16.85 3.64
N SER A 75 6.43 -15.82 4.47
CA SER A 75 5.33 -15.83 5.44
C SER A 75 3.98 -15.50 4.81
N LYS A 76 2.91 -15.80 5.55
CA LYS A 76 1.54 -15.42 5.17
C LYS A 76 1.10 -14.14 5.87
N ALA A 77 0.35 -13.32 5.14
CA ALA A 77 -0.25 -12.07 5.60
C ALA A 77 -1.78 -12.14 5.49
N TYR A 78 -2.46 -12.02 6.64
CA TYR A 78 -3.91 -11.98 6.70
C TYR A 78 -4.42 -10.64 6.20
N SER A 79 -4.85 -10.62 4.95
CA SER A 79 -5.13 -9.42 4.17
C SER A 79 -6.60 -9.07 4.27
N ILE A 80 -6.90 -7.82 4.65
CA ILE A 80 -8.26 -7.31 4.74
C ILE A 80 -8.43 -5.99 3.97
N ALA A 81 -9.65 -5.76 3.50
CA ALA A 81 -10.06 -4.48 2.91
C ALA A 81 -11.53 -4.19 3.17
N THR A 82 -11.89 -2.91 3.21
CA THR A 82 -13.28 -2.44 3.14
C THR A 82 -13.54 -1.80 1.78
N THR A 83 -14.72 -1.20 1.59
CA THR A 83 -15.01 -0.39 0.40
C THR A 83 -14.45 1.03 0.51
N GLY A 84 -14.33 1.69 -0.64
CA GLY A 84 -13.93 3.10 -0.75
C GLY A 84 -12.43 3.34 -0.91
N CYS A 85 -12.09 4.49 -1.48
CA CYS A 85 -10.70 4.94 -1.69
C CYS A 85 -10.66 6.47 -1.82
N ASN A 86 -9.61 7.11 -1.27
CA ASN A 86 -9.42 8.56 -1.39
C ASN A 86 -8.91 9.01 -2.78
N MET A 87 -8.52 8.07 -3.64
CA MET A 87 -8.17 8.29 -5.06
C MET A 87 -9.15 7.54 -5.97
N SER A 88 -9.17 7.88 -7.27
CA SER A 88 -10.04 7.28 -8.27
C SER A 88 -9.24 6.77 -9.48
N CYS A 89 -8.21 5.97 -9.22
CA CYS A 89 -7.26 5.54 -10.23
C CYS A 89 -7.94 4.85 -11.42
N LYS A 90 -7.67 5.34 -12.63
CA LYS A 90 -8.24 4.79 -13.88
C LYS A 90 -7.77 3.37 -14.18
N PHE A 91 -6.63 2.97 -13.62
CA PHE A 91 -6.03 1.64 -13.73
C PHE A 91 -6.28 0.74 -12.50
N CYS A 92 -7.19 1.13 -11.60
CA CYS A 92 -7.41 0.38 -10.35
C CYS A 92 -7.83 -1.07 -10.63
N GLN A 93 -7.08 -2.04 -10.08
CA GLN A 93 -7.39 -3.48 -10.24
C GLN A 93 -8.54 -3.93 -9.32
N ASN A 94 -8.75 -3.25 -8.19
CA ASN A 94 -9.80 -3.53 -7.21
C ASN A 94 -10.89 -2.44 -7.25
N TRP A 95 -11.25 -1.98 -8.46
CA TRP A 95 -12.21 -0.89 -8.65
C TRP A 95 -13.62 -1.27 -8.18
N ASP A 96 -13.93 -2.55 -8.22
CA ASP A 96 -15.17 -3.20 -7.78
C ASP A 96 -15.42 -3.09 -6.27
N ILE A 97 -14.37 -2.85 -5.45
CA ILE A 97 -14.52 -2.54 -4.02
C ILE A 97 -14.10 -1.11 -3.67
N SER A 98 -13.06 -0.58 -4.31
CA SER A 98 -12.47 0.72 -3.97
C SER A 98 -13.29 1.91 -4.49
N GLN A 99 -14.02 1.72 -5.59
CA GLN A 99 -14.81 2.78 -6.24
C GLN A 99 -16.31 2.60 -6.00
N LYS A 100 -16.69 1.90 -4.92
CA LYS A 100 -18.08 1.58 -4.57
C LYS A 100 -18.48 2.14 -3.21
N PHE A 101 -19.74 2.50 -3.06
CA PHE A 101 -20.35 2.78 -1.77
C PHE A 101 -20.49 1.49 -0.96
N VAL A 102 -20.65 1.64 0.36
CA VAL A 102 -20.71 0.51 1.30
C VAL A 102 -21.90 -0.43 1.06
N ASP A 103 -22.99 0.06 0.48
CA ASP A 103 -24.21 -0.68 0.16
C ASP A 103 -24.18 -1.33 -1.23
N GLU A 104 -23.16 -1.04 -2.04
CA GLU A 104 -22.97 -1.65 -3.36
C GLU A 104 -22.09 -2.92 -3.32
N VAL A 105 -21.51 -3.26 -2.17
CA VAL A 105 -20.56 -4.38 -2.03
C VAL A 105 -21.00 -5.29 -0.90
N THR A 106 -20.91 -6.59 -1.12
CA THR A 106 -21.12 -7.56 -0.05
C THR A 106 -19.93 -7.53 0.90
N ALA A 107 -20.18 -7.20 2.16
CA ALA A 107 -19.17 -7.16 3.21
C ALA A 107 -19.52 -8.12 4.35
N ARG A 108 -18.49 -8.77 4.90
CA ARG A 108 -18.59 -9.53 6.14
C ARG A 108 -18.44 -8.59 7.31
N GLU A 109 -19.35 -8.65 8.27
CA GLU A 109 -19.19 -7.96 9.54
C GLU A 109 -18.15 -8.67 10.39
N MET A 110 -17.11 -7.95 10.78
CA MET A 110 -16.02 -8.45 11.62
C MET A 110 -15.62 -7.40 12.65
N THR A 111 -15.42 -7.84 13.89
CA THR A 111 -14.76 -7.06 14.93
C THR A 111 -13.24 -7.09 14.75
N PRO A 112 -12.49 -6.10 15.28
CA PRO A 112 -11.03 -6.15 15.33
C PRO A 112 -10.49 -7.44 15.95
N GLU A 113 -11.12 -7.94 17.02
CA GLU A 113 -10.77 -9.18 17.71
C GLU A 113 -10.91 -10.40 16.79
N GLN A 114 -12.02 -10.50 16.06
CA GLN A 114 -12.26 -11.60 15.10
C GLN A 114 -11.22 -11.60 13.98
N VAL A 115 -10.82 -10.43 13.47
CA VAL A 115 -9.76 -10.34 12.46
C VAL A 115 -8.45 -10.92 13.01
N VAL A 116 -8.06 -10.52 14.23
CA VAL A 116 -6.83 -10.98 14.86
C VAL A 116 -6.87 -12.48 15.16
N ASP A 117 -7.99 -12.99 15.68
CA ASP A 117 -8.15 -14.41 16.00
C ASP A 117 -8.13 -15.29 14.74
N GLU A 118 -8.76 -14.83 13.65
CA GLU A 118 -8.70 -15.52 12.36
C GLU A 118 -7.30 -15.51 11.76
N ALA A 119 -6.58 -14.39 11.84
CA ALA A 119 -5.19 -14.31 11.38
C ALA A 119 -4.29 -15.32 12.11
N LEU A 120 -4.41 -15.41 13.45
CA LEU A 120 -3.68 -16.39 14.26
C LEU A 120 -4.06 -17.83 13.88
N LYS A 121 -5.36 -18.12 13.79
CA LYS A 121 -5.88 -19.46 13.44
C LYS A 121 -5.39 -19.92 12.07
N GLN A 122 -5.22 -19.00 11.13
CA GLN A 122 -4.73 -19.30 9.78
C GLN A 122 -3.19 -19.28 9.65
N GLY A 123 -2.48 -19.14 10.78
CA GLY A 123 -1.02 -19.18 10.82
C GLY A 123 -0.34 -18.00 10.13
N ALA A 124 -1.02 -16.86 10.01
CA ALA A 124 -0.42 -15.64 9.48
C ALA A 124 0.63 -15.10 10.44
N LYS A 125 1.67 -14.45 9.90
CA LYS A 125 2.67 -13.72 10.69
C LYS A 125 2.35 -12.23 10.78
N SER A 126 1.55 -11.74 9.85
CA SER A 126 1.11 -10.35 9.80
C SER A 126 -0.35 -10.22 9.40
N ILE A 127 -0.94 -9.06 9.70
CA ILE A 127 -2.19 -8.57 9.09
C ILE A 127 -1.80 -7.51 8.06
N ALA A 128 -2.34 -7.63 6.85
CA ALA A 128 -2.15 -6.66 5.77
C ALA A 128 -3.43 -5.85 5.54
N TYR A 129 -3.33 -4.53 5.68
CA TYR A 129 -4.39 -3.60 5.33
C TYR A 129 -4.17 -3.12 3.89
N THR A 130 -5.04 -3.52 2.95
CA THR A 130 -4.72 -3.47 1.50
C THR A 130 -5.98 -3.44 0.58
N TYR A 131 -5.82 -3.83 -0.69
CA TYR A 131 -6.74 -3.93 -1.83
C TYR A 131 -7.45 -2.64 -2.25
N SER A 132 -8.18 -2.00 -1.34
CA SER A 132 -8.87 -0.73 -1.59
C SER A 132 -7.98 0.44 -1.19
N GLU A 133 -8.19 1.03 -0.02
CA GLU A 133 -7.28 1.99 0.59
C GLU A 133 -7.39 1.95 2.11
N PRO A 134 -6.36 1.45 2.84
CA PRO A 134 -6.41 1.31 4.28
C PRO A 134 -6.60 2.60 5.08
N VAL A 135 -6.16 3.73 4.53
CA VAL A 135 -6.41 5.05 5.14
C VAL A 135 -7.92 5.31 5.30
N ILE A 136 -8.78 4.76 4.44
CA ILE A 136 -10.23 5.02 4.49
C ILE A 136 -10.91 4.34 5.68
N PHE A 137 -10.48 3.13 6.04
CA PHE A 137 -10.97 2.39 7.19
C PHE A 137 -10.06 2.54 8.42
N PHE A 138 -9.47 3.73 8.57
CA PHE A 138 -8.48 4.08 9.60
C PHE A 138 -8.82 3.57 11.00
N GLU A 139 -10.03 3.83 11.49
CA GLU A 139 -10.39 3.47 12.87
C GLU A 139 -10.40 1.96 13.06
N PHE A 140 -10.87 1.21 12.05
CA PHE A 140 -10.90 -0.24 12.09
C PHE A 140 -9.49 -0.83 11.98
N MET A 141 -8.65 -0.26 11.10
CA MET A 141 -7.25 -0.62 10.99
C MET A 141 -6.49 -0.37 12.31
N LEU A 142 -6.64 0.81 12.91
CA LEU A 142 -5.94 1.18 14.14
C LEU A 142 -6.35 0.30 15.34
N ASP A 143 -7.65 0.07 15.53
CA ASP A 143 -8.16 -0.80 16.59
C ASP A 143 -7.64 -2.24 16.40
N THR A 144 -7.65 -2.74 15.16
CA THR A 144 -7.10 -4.06 14.82
C THR A 144 -5.59 -4.13 15.06
N ALA A 145 -4.83 -3.11 14.64
CA ALA A 145 -3.37 -3.10 14.73
C ALA A 145 -2.87 -3.12 16.18
N LYS A 146 -3.56 -2.39 17.07
CA LYS A 146 -3.33 -2.40 18.52
C LYS A 146 -3.46 -3.82 19.09
N LEU A 147 -4.54 -4.51 18.75
CA LEU A 147 -4.80 -5.88 19.21
C LEU A 147 -3.84 -6.91 18.61
N ALA A 148 -3.54 -6.78 17.32
CA ALA A 148 -2.63 -7.66 16.60
C ALA A 148 -1.23 -7.66 17.24
N ARG A 149 -0.71 -6.46 17.52
CA ARG A 149 0.60 -6.28 18.18
C ARG A 149 0.63 -6.92 19.56
N ALA A 150 -0.44 -6.78 20.35
CA ALA A 150 -0.56 -7.39 21.67
C ALA A 150 -0.53 -8.93 21.62
N LYS A 151 -0.93 -9.54 20.49
CA LYS A 151 -0.86 -10.99 20.26
C LYS A 151 0.34 -11.44 19.41
N GLY A 152 1.33 -10.56 19.20
CA GLY A 152 2.57 -10.88 18.48
C GLY A 152 2.44 -10.97 16.96
N LEU A 153 1.31 -10.56 16.38
CA LEU A 153 1.18 -10.38 14.93
C LEU A 153 1.81 -9.06 14.51
N LYS A 154 2.43 -9.06 13.34
CA LYS A 154 2.94 -7.86 12.69
C LYS A 154 1.84 -7.14 11.92
N ASN A 155 1.95 -5.82 11.78
CA ASN A 155 1.00 -5.04 10.98
C ASN A 155 1.70 -4.46 9.75
N VAL A 156 1.10 -4.67 8.58
CA VAL A 156 1.61 -4.13 7.33
C VAL A 156 0.53 -3.37 6.57
N MET A 157 0.92 -2.31 5.89
CA MET A 157 0.03 -1.46 5.10
C MET A 157 0.47 -1.45 3.64
N HIS A 158 -0.42 -1.79 2.71
CA HIS A 158 -0.21 -1.56 1.28
C HIS A 158 -1.22 -0.50 0.82
N SER A 159 -0.72 0.70 0.52
CA SER A 159 -1.52 1.92 0.40
C SER A 159 -1.02 2.83 -0.73
N ASN A 160 -1.87 3.74 -1.20
CA ASN A 160 -1.44 4.87 -2.01
C ASN A 160 -0.71 5.98 -1.22
N GLY A 161 -0.61 5.86 0.09
CA GLY A 161 0.13 6.79 0.95
C GLY A 161 -0.50 8.18 1.07
N TYR A 162 -1.76 8.36 0.69
CA TYR A 162 -2.42 9.66 0.68
C TYR A 162 -3.13 9.94 2.01
N ILE A 163 -2.33 10.19 3.05
CA ILE A 163 -2.76 10.37 4.45
C ILE A 163 -2.25 11.71 4.99
N MET A 164 -2.99 12.32 5.92
CA MET A 164 -2.51 13.52 6.61
C MET A 164 -1.46 13.17 7.68
N PRO A 165 -0.53 14.07 8.03
CA PRO A 165 0.54 13.78 8.99
C PRO A 165 0.05 13.32 10.37
N GLU A 166 -1.03 13.92 10.90
CA GLU A 166 -1.56 13.59 12.23
C GLU A 166 -2.14 12.16 12.29
N PRO A 167 -3.05 11.72 11.40
CA PRO A 167 -3.45 10.32 11.32
C PRO A 167 -2.29 9.34 11.11
N LEU A 168 -1.30 9.70 10.27
CA LEU A 168 -0.11 8.87 10.07
C LEU A 168 0.67 8.70 11.37
N ALA A 169 0.89 9.79 12.11
CA ALA A 169 1.58 9.77 13.40
C ALA A 169 0.88 8.89 14.45
N GLU A 170 -0.46 8.86 14.48
CA GLU A 170 -1.19 7.97 15.38
C GLU A 170 -1.07 6.49 14.99
N LEU A 171 -0.95 6.18 13.70
CA LEU A 171 -0.83 4.81 13.19
C LEU A 171 0.58 4.22 13.33
N MET A 172 1.61 5.02 13.07
CA MET A 172 3.01 4.56 12.98
C MET A 172 3.49 3.69 14.16
N PRO A 173 3.15 3.96 15.44
CA PRO A 173 3.56 3.12 16.57
C PRO A 173 3.11 1.65 16.47
N TYR A 174 2.09 1.37 15.67
CA TYR A 174 1.51 0.05 15.49
C TYR A 174 1.85 -0.59 14.15
N LEU A 175 2.56 0.10 13.27
CA LEU A 175 2.91 -0.36 11.93
C LEU A 175 4.34 -0.95 11.94
N ASP A 176 4.54 -2.11 11.33
CA ASP A 176 5.86 -2.74 11.21
C ASP A 176 6.46 -2.56 9.80
N ALA A 177 5.61 -2.56 8.76
CA ALA A 177 6.04 -2.29 7.40
C ALA A 177 4.96 -1.61 6.55
N ALA A 178 5.39 -0.93 5.50
CA ALA A 178 4.54 -0.36 4.48
C ALA A 178 5.07 -0.65 3.08
N ASN A 179 4.17 -0.99 2.17
CA ASN A 179 4.40 -0.81 0.74
C ASN A 179 3.55 0.37 0.26
N ILE A 180 4.19 1.40 -0.30
CA ILE A 180 3.49 2.57 -0.79
C ILE A 180 3.58 2.64 -2.31
N ASP A 181 2.42 2.78 -2.95
CA ASP A 181 2.34 2.98 -4.39
C ASP A 181 2.71 4.43 -4.74
N LEU A 182 3.96 4.68 -5.14
CA LEU A 182 4.37 5.95 -5.74
C LEU A 182 4.03 5.91 -7.24
N LYS A 183 2.82 6.37 -7.59
CA LYS A 183 2.20 6.10 -8.90
C LYS A 183 2.81 6.90 -10.06
N GLY A 184 3.37 8.06 -9.77
CA GLY A 184 4.08 8.92 -10.73
C GLY A 184 4.85 10.01 -10.01
N MET A 185 5.58 10.84 -10.76
CA MET A 185 6.43 11.91 -10.21
C MET A 185 5.92 13.33 -10.48
N THR A 186 4.70 13.47 -11.01
CA THR A 186 4.13 14.78 -11.38
C THR A 186 2.65 14.87 -11.01
N ASP A 187 2.20 16.06 -10.61
CA ASP A 187 0.76 16.30 -10.38
C ASP A 187 -0.08 16.16 -11.65
N GLN A 188 0.52 16.31 -12.84
CA GLN A 188 -0.14 16.00 -14.11
C GLN A 188 -0.50 14.52 -14.21
N TYR A 189 0.43 13.62 -13.85
CA TYR A 189 0.14 12.18 -13.80
C TYR A 189 -0.98 11.90 -12.79
N TYR A 190 -0.89 12.45 -11.58
CA TYR A 190 -1.90 12.22 -10.55
C TYR A 190 -3.27 12.73 -11.00
N THR A 191 -3.35 13.93 -11.57
CA THR A 191 -4.60 14.50 -12.10
C THR A 191 -5.21 13.59 -13.17
N PHE A 192 -4.40 13.11 -14.12
CA PHE A 192 -4.91 12.35 -15.25
C PHE A 192 -5.24 10.88 -14.91
N TYR A 193 -4.33 10.18 -14.22
CA TYR A 193 -4.43 8.74 -14.01
C TYR A 193 -5.00 8.36 -12.65
N THR A 194 -4.78 9.15 -11.61
CA THR A 194 -5.25 8.82 -10.25
C THR A 194 -6.52 9.57 -9.87
N ALA A 195 -6.70 10.79 -10.39
CA ALA A 195 -7.60 11.82 -9.88
C ALA A 195 -7.45 12.05 -8.35
N ASN A 196 -8.12 13.07 -7.79
CA ASN A 196 -8.26 13.31 -6.33
C ASN A 196 -6.98 13.11 -5.49
N GLY A 197 -5.82 13.37 -6.10
CA GLY A 197 -4.51 12.97 -5.63
C GLY A 197 -3.46 13.93 -6.14
N ARG A 198 -2.37 14.07 -5.39
CA ARG A 198 -1.20 14.88 -5.71
C ARG A 198 0.05 14.11 -5.30
N VAL A 199 1.17 14.38 -5.95
CA VAL A 199 2.42 13.65 -5.70
C VAL A 199 2.98 13.98 -4.32
N GLU A 200 3.02 15.25 -3.94
CA GLU A 200 3.78 15.69 -2.76
C GLU A 200 3.32 15.04 -1.45
N PRO A 201 2.01 14.90 -1.14
CA PRO A 201 1.59 14.22 0.08
C PRO A 201 2.02 12.74 0.16
N VAL A 202 2.17 12.06 -0.98
CA VAL A 202 2.69 10.68 -1.04
C VAL A 202 4.19 10.68 -0.75
N LEU A 203 4.94 11.64 -1.32
CA LEU A 203 6.37 11.82 -1.07
C LEU A 203 6.65 12.12 0.41
N ASP A 204 5.84 12.95 1.04
CA ASP A 204 5.95 13.26 2.47
C ASP A 204 5.64 12.05 3.35
N THR A 205 4.64 11.25 2.99
CA THR A 205 4.33 9.99 3.69
C THR A 205 5.50 9.01 3.63
N LEU A 206 6.09 8.83 2.45
CA LEU A 206 7.28 7.98 2.24
C LEU A 206 8.47 8.43 3.11
N LYS A 207 8.79 9.73 3.09
CA LYS A 207 9.87 10.30 3.94
C LYS A 207 9.57 10.07 5.42
N THR A 208 8.34 10.34 5.85
CA THR A 208 7.92 10.22 7.25
C THR A 208 8.05 8.77 7.74
N LEU A 209 7.56 7.79 6.97
CA LEU A 209 7.66 6.36 7.30
C LEU A 209 9.13 5.92 7.43
N LYS A 210 9.99 6.31 6.48
CA LYS A 210 11.43 5.99 6.51
C LYS A 210 12.11 6.60 7.75
N GLN A 211 11.84 7.87 8.04
CA GLN A 211 12.42 8.58 9.19
C GLN A 211 12.05 7.95 10.53
N HIS A 212 10.87 7.34 10.64
CA HIS A 212 10.39 6.67 11.86
C HIS A 212 10.76 5.17 11.92
N GLY A 213 11.58 4.68 11.00
CA GLY A 213 12.10 3.31 11.02
C GLY A 213 11.06 2.24 10.66
N ILE A 214 9.94 2.61 10.04
CA ILE A 214 9.01 1.64 9.47
C ILE A 214 9.67 0.98 8.26
N TRP A 215 9.64 -0.36 8.16
CA TRP A 215 10.19 -1.03 6.97
C TRP A 215 9.39 -0.58 5.73
N LEU A 216 10.08 -0.09 4.71
CA LEU A 216 9.45 0.55 3.57
C LEU A 216 9.90 -0.08 2.26
N GLU A 217 8.92 -0.46 1.45
CA GLU A 217 9.10 -0.81 0.04
C GLU A 217 8.20 0.08 -0.82
N VAL A 218 8.62 0.35 -2.05
CA VAL A 218 7.90 1.24 -2.96
C VAL A 218 7.46 0.47 -4.18
N THR A 219 6.21 0.64 -4.58
CA THR A 219 5.69 0.08 -5.84
C THR A 219 5.38 1.20 -6.83
N ASN A 220 5.82 1.03 -8.07
CA ASN A 220 5.39 1.84 -9.19
C ASN A 220 4.82 0.95 -10.29
N LEU A 221 3.51 1.05 -10.53
CA LEU A 221 2.85 0.39 -11.65
C LEU A 221 3.09 1.21 -12.92
N LEU A 222 3.71 0.60 -13.93
CA LEU A 222 4.07 1.29 -15.18
C LEU A 222 2.90 1.25 -16.16
N VAL A 223 2.19 2.37 -16.32
CA VAL A 223 1.12 2.51 -17.33
C VAL A 223 1.75 2.94 -18.66
N PRO A 224 1.54 2.19 -19.77
CA PRO A 224 2.06 2.57 -21.08
C PRO A 224 1.65 3.97 -21.52
N GLY A 225 2.64 4.79 -21.90
CA GLY A 225 2.46 6.19 -22.27
C GLY A 225 2.12 7.13 -21.11
N GLY A 226 2.14 6.63 -19.87
CA GLY A 226 1.79 7.39 -18.67
C GLY A 226 3.00 7.73 -17.79
N ASN A 227 3.73 6.71 -17.35
CA ASN A 227 4.89 6.84 -16.46
C ASN A 227 6.00 5.84 -16.77
N ASP A 228 6.03 5.31 -17.98
CA ASP A 228 6.93 4.25 -18.40
C ASP A 228 8.09 4.73 -19.29
N SER A 229 8.24 6.05 -19.47
CA SER A 229 9.37 6.62 -20.18
C SER A 229 10.67 6.48 -19.37
N PRO A 230 11.84 6.32 -20.01
CA PRO A 230 13.12 6.30 -19.30
C PRO A 230 13.38 7.54 -18.42
N GLU A 231 12.85 8.70 -18.82
CA GLU A 231 12.95 9.94 -18.05
C GLU A 231 12.11 9.88 -16.77
N ASP A 232 10.86 9.43 -16.85
CA ASP A 232 9.99 9.31 -15.69
C ASP A 232 10.51 8.27 -14.70
N VAL A 233 10.98 7.13 -15.20
CA VAL A 233 11.63 6.11 -14.38
C VAL A 233 12.89 6.67 -13.73
N GLY A 234 13.72 7.42 -14.48
CA GLY A 234 14.91 8.07 -13.94
C GLY A 234 14.58 9.02 -12.78
N LYS A 235 13.56 9.88 -12.93
CA LYS A 235 13.10 10.78 -11.87
C LYS A 235 12.66 10.04 -10.62
N LEU A 236 11.85 8.97 -10.79
CA LEU A 236 11.40 8.13 -9.69
C LEU A 236 12.58 7.49 -8.94
N VAL A 237 13.49 6.87 -9.69
CA VAL A 237 14.66 6.16 -9.14
C VAL A 237 15.57 7.11 -8.37
N SER A 238 15.91 8.26 -8.95
CA SER A 238 16.74 9.26 -8.29
C SER A 238 16.08 9.72 -6.99
N TRP A 239 14.78 10.03 -7.03
CA TRP A 239 14.05 10.46 -5.86
C TRP A 239 14.04 9.40 -4.75
N VAL A 240 13.75 8.14 -5.07
CA VAL A 240 13.77 7.02 -4.10
C VAL A 240 15.16 6.87 -3.49
N LYS A 241 16.21 6.89 -4.30
CA LYS A 241 17.60 6.76 -3.82
C LYS A 241 17.99 7.90 -2.90
N GLU A 242 17.69 9.14 -3.28
CA GLU A 242 18.09 10.35 -2.55
C GLU A 242 17.32 10.52 -1.23
N ASN A 243 16.03 10.17 -1.21
CA ASN A 243 15.15 10.46 -0.07
C ASN A 243 14.92 9.25 0.83
N LEU A 244 14.95 8.03 0.27
CA LEU A 244 14.68 6.79 1.02
C LEU A 244 15.91 5.89 1.14
N GLY A 245 16.96 6.12 0.35
CA GLY A 245 18.21 5.37 0.39
C GLY A 245 18.27 4.23 -0.64
N ALA A 246 19.49 3.88 -1.04
CA ALA A 246 19.78 2.86 -2.06
C ALA A 246 19.35 1.44 -1.67
N ASP A 247 19.09 1.20 -0.39
CA ASP A 247 18.65 -0.07 0.18
C ASP A 247 17.13 -0.22 0.24
N THR A 248 16.37 0.80 -0.17
CA THR A 248 14.89 0.73 -0.24
C THR A 248 14.47 -0.07 -1.47
N PRO A 249 13.76 -1.20 -1.31
CA PRO A 249 13.26 -1.97 -2.45
C PRO A 249 12.28 -1.17 -3.30
N LEU A 250 12.51 -1.20 -4.62
CA LEU A 250 11.61 -0.61 -5.61
C LEU A 250 11.06 -1.70 -6.54
N HIS A 251 9.73 -1.75 -6.64
CA HIS A 251 8.98 -2.70 -7.46
C HIS A 251 8.37 -2.01 -8.66
N PHE A 252 8.74 -2.45 -9.87
CA PHE A 252 8.04 -2.07 -11.10
C PHE A 252 6.97 -3.10 -11.42
N SER A 253 5.70 -2.73 -11.25
CA SER A 253 4.59 -3.65 -11.47
C SER A 253 4.03 -3.51 -12.88
N ARG A 254 3.74 -4.65 -13.52
CA ARG A 254 3.06 -4.70 -14.81
C ARG A 254 1.62 -4.17 -14.69
N PHE A 255 1.26 -3.26 -15.59
CA PHE A 255 -0.12 -2.84 -15.82
C PHE A 255 -0.87 -3.88 -16.66
N PHE A 256 -2.15 -4.06 -16.34
CA PHE A 256 -3.12 -4.77 -17.15
C PHE A 256 -4.30 -3.85 -17.48
N PRO A 257 -4.84 -3.90 -18.72
CA PRO A 257 -5.96 -3.07 -19.14
C PRO A 257 -7.24 -3.48 -18.41
N LEU A 258 -7.58 -2.71 -17.39
CA LEU A 258 -8.74 -2.89 -16.54
C LEU A 258 -9.41 -1.53 -16.27
N TYR A 259 -10.67 -1.58 -15.85
CA TYR A 259 -11.46 -0.44 -15.38
C TYR A 259 -11.65 0.66 -16.45
N LYS A 260 -10.88 1.75 -16.40
CA LYS A 260 -11.05 2.91 -17.29
C LYS A 260 -9.97 3.02 -18.36
N LEU A 261 -9.00 2.11 -18.37
CA LEU A 261 -7.90 2.08 -19.34
C LEU A 261 -7.87 0.77 -20.16
N GLU A 262 -9.05 0.23 -20.46
CA GLU A 262 -9.20 -1.01 -21.24
C GLU A 262 -8.70 -0.88 -22.68
N ASN A 263 -8.52 0.36 -23.17
CA ASN A 263 -8.04 0.68 -24.51
C ASN A 263 -6.50 0.62 -24.65
N LEU A 264 -5.75 0.34 -23.58
CA LEU A 264 -4.30 0.21 -23.60
C LEU A 264 -3.88 -1.28 -23.67
N ALA A 265 -2.65 -1.54 -24.10
CA ALA A 265 -2.05 -2.87 -23.94
C ALA A 265 -1.47 -3.03 -22.52
N PRO A 266 -1.29 -4.27 -22.02
CA PRO A 266 -0.47 -4.51 -20.83
C PRO A 266 0.95 -3.95 -21.03
N THR A 267 1.62 -3.53 -19.95
CA THR A 267 3.03 -3.08 -20.07
C THR A 267 3.87 -4.19 -20.70
N PRO A 268 4.65 -3.90 -21.76
CA PRO A 268 5.59 -4.86 -22.32
C PRO A 268 6.65 -5.28 -21.29
N TYR A 269 7.10 -6.54 -21.37
CA TYR A 269 8.19 -7.02 -20.51
C TYR A 269 9.46 -6.19 -20.71
N ASP A 270 9.78 -5.81 -21.94
CA ASP A 270 10.97 -5.00 -22.24
C ASP A 270 10.95 -3.65 -21.54
N THR A 271 9.79 -3.00 -21.44
CA THR A 271 9.62 -1.75 -20.69
C THR A 271 9.93 -1.94 -19.20
N LEU A 272 9.41 -3.02 -18.60
CA LEU A 272 9.69 -3.36 -17.20
C LEU A 272 11.17 -3.69 -16.97
N ASN A 273 11.77 -4.46 -17.89
CA ASN A 273 13.18 -4.82 -17.84
C ASN A 273 14.09 -3.58 -17.99
N GLN A 274 13.74 -2.65 -18.88
CA GLN A 274 14.44 -1.37 -19.02
C GLN A 274 14.33 -0.54 -17.75
N ALA A 275 13.14 -0.43 -17.15
CA ALA A 275 12.95 0.31 -15.91
C ALA A 275 13.79 -0.26 -14.76
N ALA A 276 13.81 -1.59 -14.63
CA ALA A 276 14.62 -2.28 -13.64
C ALA A 276 16.13 -2.09 -13.87
N ALA A 277 16.57 -2.14 -15.13
CA ALA A 277 17.96 -1.88 -15.50
C ALA A 277 18.39 -0.43 -15.21
N ILE A 278 17.51 0.56 -15.46
CA ILE A 278 17.74 1.96 -15.10
C ILE A 278 17.90 2.10 -13.59
N ALA A 279 17.01 1.51 -12.81
CA ALA A 279 17.06 1.55 -11.35
C ALA A 279 18.37 0.96 -10.79
N GLN A 280 18.75 -0.24 -11.26
CA GLN A 280 19.99 -0.90 -10.85
C GLN A 280 21.23 -0.08 -11.26
N LYS A 281 21.28 0.41 -12.51
CA LYS A 281 22.40 1.24 -13.01
C LYS A 281 22.57 2.54 -12.22
N ASN A 282 21.47 3.12 -11.74
CA ASN A 282 21.50 4.33 -10.92
C ASN A 282 21.76 4.04 -9.42
N GLY A 283 22.01 2.78 -9.05
CA GLY A 283 22.54 2.39 -7.76
C GLY A 283 21.50 2.01 -6.71
N LEU A 284 20.26 1.73 -7.09
CA LEU A 284 19.35 1.00 -6.20
C LEU A 284 19.80 -0.46 -6.11
N LYS A 285 19.90 -0.99 -4.88
CA LYS A 285 20.38 -2.35 -4.61
C LYS A 285 19.33 -3.42 -4.88
N TYR A 286 18.07 -3.11 -4.57
CA TYR A 286 16.97 -4.07 -4.65
C TYR A 286 15.89 -3.54 -5.57
N VAL A 287 15.77 -4.18 -6.73
CA VAL A 287 14.84 -3.80 -7.79
C VAL A 287 14.10 -5.03 -8.24
N TYR A 288 12.78 -4.93 -8.26
CA TYR A 288 11.90 -6.04 -8.55
C TYR A 288 10.95 -5.72 -9.70
N VAL A 289 10.55 -6.74 -10.46
CA VAL A 289 9.48 -6.64 -11.45
C VAL A 289 8.32 -7.52 -11.01
N GLY A 290 7.15 -6.93 -10.81
CA GLY A 290 5.95 -7.61 -10.31
C GLY A 290 4.89 -7.83 -11.39
N ASN A 291 3.89 -8.64 -11.07
CA ASN A 291 2.74 -8.96 -11.94
C ASN A 291 3.12 -9.62 -13.29
N ILE A 292 4.30 -10.22 -13.35
CA ILE A 292 4.78 -11.08 -14.41
C ILE A 292 5.89 -11.97 -13.83
N GLU A 293 5.98 -13.21 -14.31
CA GLU A 293 7.06 -14.11 -13.92
C GLU A 293 8.36 -13.69 -14.61
N THR A 294 9.44 -13.61 -13.83
CA THR A 294 10.77 -13.25 -14.33
C THR A 294 11.84 -14.04 -13.60
N ASP A 295 12.82 -14.57 -14.33
CA ASP A 295 13.91 -15.34 -13.70
C ASP A 295 14.93 -14.45 -12.97
N LYS A 296 15.04 -13.18 -13.39
CA LYS A 296 16.02 -12.23 -12.85
C LYS A 296 15.43 -11.33 -11.78
N TRP A 297 14.31 -10.68 -12.08
CA TRP A 297 13.81 -9.53 -11.31
C TRP A 297 12.82 -9.91 -10.21
N ASN A 298 12.62 -11.19 -9.91
CA ASN A 298 11.88 -11.63 -8.72
C ASN A 298 12.79 -12.03 -7.55
N ASN A 299 14.08 -12.20 -7.83
CA ASN A 299 15.05 -12.77 -6.90
C ASN A 299 15.85 -11.69 -6.19
N THR A 300 16.22 -11.97 -4.94
CA THR A 300 17.12 -11.12 -4.16
C THR A 300 18.54 -11.66 -4.31
N TYR A 301 19.52 -10.78 -4.53
CA TYR A 301 20.93 -11.13 -4.66
C TYR A 301 21.79 -10.35 -3.67
N CYS A 302 22.88 -10.97 -3.23
CA CYS A 302 23.96 -10.32 -2.50
C CYS A 302 24.74 -9.39 -3.44
N SER A 303 25.53 -8.45 -2.89
CA SER A 303 26.35 -7.54 -3.71
C SER A 303 27.37 -8.26 -4.60
N GLY A 304 27.81 -9.47 -4.20
CA GLY A 304 28.68 -10.34 -5.00
C GLY A 304 27.96 -11.14 -6.10
N GLY A 305 26.65 -10.94 -6.30
CA GLY A 305 25.84 -11.63 -7.30
C GLY A 305 25.34 -13.02 -6.88
N GLN A 306 25.65 -13.47 -5.65
CA GLN A 306 25.11 -14.73 -5.13
C GLN A 306 23.60 -14.62 -4.88
N LEU A 307 22.87 -15.68 -5.19
CA LEU A 307 21.42 -15.76 -4.94
C LEU A 307 21.13 -15.79 -3.44
N ALA A 308 20.49 -14.75 -2.93
CA ALA A 308 20.05 -14.66 -1.54
C ALA A 308 18.68 -15.31 -1.35
N ILE A 309 17.69 -14.93 -2.15
CA ILE A 309 16.33 -15.47 -2.08
C ILE A 309 15.83 -15.72 -3.49
N LYS A 310 15.37 -16.95 -3.74
CA LYS A 310 14.74 -17.36 -4.99
C LYS A 310 13.23 -17.32 -4.86
N ARG A 311 12.55 -16.70 -5.81
CA ARG A 311 11.10 -16.63 -5.91
C ARG A 311 10.62 -17.10 -7.27
N VAL A 312 9.47 -17.75 -7.28
CA VAL A 312 8.68 -18.05 -8.49
C VAL A 312 7.27 -17.53 -8.23
N GLY A 313 6.85 -16.52 -9.00
CA GLY A 313 5.67 -15.73 -8.69
C GLY A 313 5.77 -15.12 -7.30
N TYR A 314 4.81 -15.41 -6.43
CA TYR A 314 4.77 -14.93 -5.04
C TYR A 314 5.33 -15.92 -4.01
N PHE A 315 5.93 -17.03 -4.44
CA PHE A 315 6.40 -18.07 -3.53
C PHE A 315 7.93 -18.04 -3.42
N VAL A 316 8.43 -18.07 -2.17
CA VAL A 316 9.85 -18.26 -1.89
C VAL A 316 10.19 -19.73 -2.03
N MET A 317 11.10 -20.04 -2.95
CA MET A 317 11.56 -21.39 -3.24
C MET A 317 12.83 -21.75 -2.45
N GLU A 318 13.72 -20.77 -2.29
CA GLU A 318 14.99 -20.93 -1.59
C GLU A 318 15.28 -19.63 -0.81
N ASN A 319 15.70 -19.75 0.44
CA ASN A 319 16.19 -18.63 1.24
C ASN A 319 17.58 -18.99 1.80
N ASN A 320 18.61 -18.37 1.23
CA ASN A 320 20.02 -18.62 1.55
C ASN A 320 20.57 -17.62 2.57
N LEU A 321 19.71 -16.78 3.16
CA LEU A 321 20.12 -15.84 4.20
C LEU A 321 20.12 -16.51 5.57
N THR A 322 21.17 -16.24 6.35
CA THR A 322 21.22 -16.60 7.78
C THR A 322 21.11 -15.32 8.59
N GLN A 323 20.02 -15.14 9.34
CA GLN A 323 19.75 -13.92 10.12
C GLN A 323 19.87 -12.63 9.27
N GLY A 324 19.36 -12.67 8.04
CA GLY A 324 19.43 -11.54 7.11
C GLY A 324 20.78 -11.30 6.45
N LYS A 325 21.73 -12.22 6.59
CA LYS A 325 23.08 -12.08 6.02
C LYS A 325 23.36 -13.13 4.96
N CYS A 326 24.05 -12.71 3.92
CA CYS A 326 24.65 -13.58 2.93
C CYS A 326 25.78 -14.43 3.55
N ALA A 327 26.18 -15.51 2.87
CA ALA A 327 27.33 -16.33 3.30
C ALA A 327 28.64 -15.53 3.42
N SER A 328 28.77 -14.43 2.69
CA SER A 328 29.87 -13.46 2.80
C SER A 328 29.87 -12.62 4.08
N GLY A 329 28.80 -12.67 4.89
CA GLY A 329 28.58 -11.81 6.04
C GLY A 329 27.91 -10.48 5.73
N GLU A 330 27.69 -10.15 4.45
CA GLU A 330 26.95 -8.96 4.02
C GLU A 330 25.52 -8.99 4.56
N ALA A 331 25.09 -7.92 5.23
CA ALA A 331 23.70 -7.75 5.64
C ALA A 331 22.84 -7.30 4.46
N VAL A 332 21.75 -8.04 4.20
CA VAL A 332 20.70 -7.63 3.27
C VAL A 332 19.69 -6.80 4.05
N ALA A 333 19.38 -5.59 3.58
CA ALA A 333 18.44 -4.70 4.27
C ALA A 333 17.04 -5.34 4.27
N GLY A 334 16.42 -5.49 5.43
CA GLY A 334 15.10 -6.11 5.54
C GLY A 334 14.78 -6.53 6.96
N VAL A 335 13.57 -7.06 7.14
CA VAL A 335 13.10 -7.71 8.36
C VAL A 335 13.00 -9.20 8.08
N TRP A 336 13.84 -9.99 8.72
CA TRP A 336 14.03 -11.41 8.43
C TRP A 336 13.52 -12.30 9.57
N GLN A 337 13.27 -13.57 9.28
CA GLN A 337 12.91 -14.59 10.27
C GLN A 337 14.15 -15.27 10.85
#